data_AF-A0A9D7DCF5-F1
#
_entry.id   AF-A0A9D7DCF5-F1
#
_cell.length_a   1.000
_cell.length_b   1.000
_cell.length_c   1.000
_cell.angle_alpha   90.00
_cell.angle_beta   90.00
_cell.angle_gamma   90.00
#
_symmetry.space_group_name_H-M   'P 1'
#
loop_
_entity.id
_entity.type
_entity.pdbx_description
1 polymer ?
#
loop_
_entity_poly.entity_id
_entity_poly.type
_entity_poly.pdbx_seq_one_letter_code
_entity_poly.pdbx_strand_id
1 'polypeptide(L)' 'MSPRELEVLQLACTAEELSCKGIAEKLGIGTRTVESHIRNMCGKLGVSTRTGLLLTALRWGLVPT' A
#
# COMPACT_ATOMS: atom_id res chain seq x y z
N MET A 1 -9.01 6.60 4.68
CA MET A 1 -7.74 6.44 3.92
C MET A 1 -7.37 7.78 3.29
N SER A 2 -6.12 8.23 3.36
CA SER A 2 -5.70 9.46 2.69
C SER A 2 -5.45 9.21 1.19
N PRO A 3 -5.50 10.25 0.33
CA PRO A 3 -5.19 10.10 -1.10
C PRO A 3 -3.82 9.45 -1.34
N ARG A 4 -2.81 9.87 -0.56
CA ARG A 4 -1.44 9.34 -0.69
C ARG A 4 -1.34 7.87 -0.28
N GLU A 5 -2.08 7.45 0.74
CA GLU A 5 -2.11 6.04 1.13
C GLU A 5 -2.81 5.18 0.06
N LEU A 6 -3.85 5.70 -0.61
CA LEU A 6 -4.48 5.00 -1.73
C LEU A 6 -3.54 4.84 -2.93
N GLU A 7 -2.75 5.86 -3.27
CA GLU A 7 -1.72 5.75 -4.31
C GLU A 7 -0.69 4.66 -3.97
N VAL A 8 -0.21 4.64 -2.72
CA VAL A 8 0.71 3.59 -2.24
C VAL A 8 0.06 2.21 -2.33
N LEU A 9 -1.21 2.09 -1.93
CA LEU A 9 -1.95 0.83 -1.98
C LEU A 9 -2.13 0.34 -3.42
N GLN A 10 -2.50 1.22 -4.34
CA GLN A 10 -2.63 0.91 -5.78
C GLN A 10 -1.32 0.39 -6.35
N LEU A 11 -0.21 1.08 -6.09
CA LEU A 11 1.11 0.65 -6.56
C LEU A 11 1.58 -0.65 -5.91
N ALA A 12 1.18 -0.91 -4.67
CA ALA A 12 1.50 -2.16 -3.98
C ALA A 12 0.66 -3.35 -4.47
N CYS A 13 -0.52 -3.09 -5.06
CA CYS A 13 -1.45 -4.08 -5.60
C CYS A 13 -1.31 -4.28 -7.12
N THR A 14 -0.33 -3.66 -7.79
CA THR A 14 -0.09 -3.93 -9.22
C THR A 14 0.33 -5.39 -9.44
N ALA A 15 0.15 -5.91 -10.65
CA ALA A 15 0.58 -7.27 -11.01
C ALA A 15 2.09 -7.53 -10.78
N GLU A 16 2.91 -6.47 -10.79
CA GLU A 16 4.35 -6.54 -10.49
C GLU A 16 4.68 -6.49 -8.99
N GLU A 17 3.68 -6.29 -8.12
CA GLU A 17 3.80 -6.15 -6.66
C GLU A 17 5.00 -5.29 -6.23
N LEU A 18 5.03 -4.03 -6.65
CA LEU A 18 6.18 -3.13 -6.43
C LEU A 18 6.63 -3.13 -4.96
N SER A 19 7.93 -3.31 -4.74
CA SER A 19 8.52 -3.20 -3.38
C SER A 19 8.35 -1.79 -2.82
N CYS A 20 8.49 -1.61 -1.49
CA CYS A 20 8.50 -0.27 -0.89
C CYS A 20 9.51 0.68 -1.54
N LYS A 21 10.64 0.12 -2.04
CA LYS A 21 11.63 0.87 -2.81
C LYS A 21 11.11 1.29 -4.19
N GLY A 22 10.51 0.37 -4.95
CA GLY A 22 9.93 0.70 -6.26
C GLY A 22 8.78 1.70 -6.17
N ILE A 23 7.93 1.57 -5.14
CA ILE A 23 6.86 2.56 -4.87
C ILE A 23 7.47 3.93 -4.53
N ALA A 24 8.50 3.95 -3.68
CA ALA A 24 9.18 5.18 -3.29
C ALA A 24 9.79 5.90 -4.49
N GLU A 25 10.45 5.17 -5.39
CA GLU A 25 11.00 5.68 -6.65
C GLU A 25 9.90 6.27 -7.53
N LYS A 26 8.79 5.53 -7.72
CA LYS A 26 7.68 5.97 -8.57
C LYS A 26 6.92 7.18 -8.03
N LEU A 27 6.85 7.32 -6.71
CA LEU A 27 6.16 8.41 -6.02
C LEU A 27 7.08 9.59 -5.64
N GLY A 28 8.39 9.48 -5.85
CA GLY A 28 9.37 10.51 -5.50
C GLY A 28 9.47 10.80 -3.99
N ILE A 29 9.29 9.78 -3.14
CA ILE A 29 9.34 9.90 -1.67
C ILE A 29 10.32 8.90 -1.05
N GLY A 30 10.59 9.04 0.24
CA GLY A 30 11.45 8.09 0.96
C GLY A 30 10.78 6.72 1.16
N THR A 31 11.58 5.64 1.11
CA THR A 31 11.13 4.27 1.40
C THR A 31 10.47 4.15 2.78
N ARG A 32 11.03 4.81 3.80
CA ARG A 32 10.48 4.86 5.15
C ARG A 32 9.12 5.58 5.22
N THR A 33 8.86 6.51 4.31
CA THR A 33 7.55 7.18 4.18
C THR A 33 6.52 6.20 3.62
N VAL A 34 6.89 5.41 2.60
CA VAL A 34 6.03 4.32 2.08
C VAL A 34 5.73 3.28 3.16
N GLU A 35 6.74 2.83 3.92
CA GLU A 35 6.54 1.90 5.03
C GLU A 35 5.60 2.46 6.11
N SER A 36 5.69 3.76 6.38
CA SER A 36 4.80 4.44 7.33
C SER A 36 3.37 4.48 6.81
N HIS A 37 3.15 4.76 5.51
CA HIS A 37 1.83 4.66 4.89
C HIS A 37 1.26 3.24 4.99
N ILE A 38 2.06 2.21 4.71
CA ILE A 38 1.65 0.80 4.84
C ILE A 38 1.28 0.49 6.30
N ARG A 39 2.09 0.91 7.28
CA ARG A 39 1.79 0.67 8.70
C ARG A 39 0.49 1.34 9.13
N ASN A 40 0.25 2.58 8.70
CA ASN A 40 -0.97 3.30 9.01
C ASN A 40 -2.20 2.63 8.36
N MET A 41 -2.06 2.16 7.12
CA MET A 41 -3.09 1.37 6.43
C MET A 41 -3.41 0.08 7.16
N CYS A 42 -2.37 -0.67 7.54
CA CYS A 42 -2.48 -1.88 8.33
C CYS A 42 -3.28 -1.61 9.62
N GLY A 43 -2.93 -0.57 10.37
CA GLY A 43 -3.66 -0.16 11.58
C GLY A 43 -5.12 0.21 11.32
N LYS A 44 -5.41 0.92 10.21
CA LYS A 44 -6.78 1.31 9.82
C LYS A 44 -7.64 0.11 9.41
N LEU A 45 -7.04 -0.92 8.83
CA LEU A 45 -7.73 -2.11 8.33
C LEU A 45 -7.67 -3.30 9.30
N GLY A 46 -7.06 -3.13 10.48
CA GLY A 46 -6.96 -4.17 11.49
C GLY A 46 -6.08 -5.35 11.08
N VAL A 47 -5.15 -5.13 10.17
CA VAL A 47 -4.20 -6.15 9.70
C VAL A 47 -2.78 -5.82 10.15
N SER A 48 -1.95 -6.83 10.32
CA SER A 48 -0.58 -6.67 10.85
C SER A 48 0.51 -6.80 9.79
N THR A 49 0.18 -7.26 8.59
CA THR A 49 1.15 -7.57 7.53
C THR A 49 0.80 -6.87 6.22
N ARG A 50 1.83 -6.60 5.41
CA ARG A 50 1.65 -6.09 4.05
C ARG A 50 0.79 -7.02 3.20
N THR A 51 1.02 -8.33 3.27
CA THR A 51 0.19 -9.31 2.55
C THR A 51 -1.27 -9.26 3.00
N GLY A 52 -1.51 -9.17 4.32
CA GLY A 52 -2.85 -9.00 4.87
C GLY A 52 -3.53 -7.71 4.38
N LEU A 53 -2.76 -6.62 4.26
CA LEU A 53 -3.22 -5.36 3.68
C LEU A 53 -3.64 -5.53 2.21
N LEU A 54 -2.81 -6.16 1.37
CA LEU A 54 -3.12 -6.39 -0.04
C LEU A 54 -4.36 -7.28 -0.22
N LEU A 55 -4.44 -8.40 0.51
CA LEU A 55 -5.59 -9.29 0.47
C LEU A 55 -6.88 -8.60 0.93
N THR A 56 -6.81 -7.78 1.97
CA THR A 56 -7.96 -7.02 2.46
C THR A 56 -8.39 -5.96 1.45
N ALA A 57 -7.43 -5.27 0.83
CA ALA A 57 -7.70 -4.28 -0.21
C ALA A 57 -8.41 -4.88 -1.42
N LEU A 58 -7.98 -6.07 -1.87
CA LEU A 58 -8.64 -6.82 -2.94
C LEU A 58 -10.04 -7.29 -2.52
N ARG A 59 -10.16 -7.89 -1.33
CA ARG A 59 -11.44 -8.41 -0.82
C ARG A 59 -12.51 -7.32 -0.68
N TRP A 60 -12.10 -6.10 -0.35
CA TRP A 60 -13.01 -4.97 -0.15
C TRP A 60 -13.15 -4.07 -1.38
N GLY A 61 -12.50 -4.40 -2.50
CA GLY A 61 -12.57 -3.61 -3.73
C GLY A 61 -11.95 -2.21 -3.60
N LEU A 62 -10.97 -2.03 -2.72
CA LEU A 62 -10.29 -0.74 -2.49
C LEU A 62 -9.34 -0.35 -3.62
N VAL A 63 -8.98 -1.30 -4.47
CA VAL A 63 -8.14 -1.12 -5.65
C VAL A 63 -8.78 -1.85 -6.83
N PRO A 64 -8.82 -1.24 -8.02
CA PRO A 64 -9.25 -1.93 -9.23
C PRO A 64 -8.20 -2.98 -9.62
N THR A 65 -8.67 -4.19 -9.90
CA THR A 65 -7.91 -5.29 -10.53
C THR A 65 -7.66 -5.01 -12.01
#